data_AF-B1C133-F1
#
_entry.id   AF-B1C133-F1
#
_cell.length_a   1.000
_cell.length_b   1.000
_cell.length_c   1.000
_cell.angle_alpha   90.00
_cell.angle_beta   90.00
_cell.angle_gamma   90.00
#
_symmetry.space_group_name_H-M   'P 1'
#
loop_
_entity.id
_entity.type
_entity.pdbx_description
1 polymer ?
#
loop_
_entity_poly.entity_id
_entity_poly.type
_entity_poly.pdbx_seq_one_letter_code
_entity_poly.pdbx_strand_id
1 'polypeptide(L)'
;MDFAINSLIIDVIIVFILLIMLILGYIKGFVYRGYDLMATIVSLVISLYASSPLANIFKIYQVEGIGEVIGDIVNRFIIFLILLACLKLLLFFLGLIIKPLLKRIIYAFKLFEHIDRLLGIIASFIEGIIIIYLGLVFIIMPILSGGKEAVENTIFAKKILNLVPTVTNEIEAINNVGIVIDNGINYDSFNSENIYYIALTLNKAYDSGIISQEKLDKMMNNYWQDFNQIENPINLTQKQYDEVIKLLNKLDSTKINVEMILNKIVVSE
;
A
#
# COMPACT_ATOMS: atom_id res chain seq x y z
N MET A 1 -4.61 5.43 -23.00
CA MET A 1 -5.84 6.14 -22.58
C MET A 1 -5.61 6.50 -21.14
N ASP A 2 -5.22 7.73 -20.85
CA ASP A 2 -5.02 8.19 -19.48
C ASP A 2 -6.39 8.27 -18.81
N PHE A 3 -6.67 7.30 -17.94
CA PHE A 3 -7.86 7.31 -17.11
C PHE A 3 -7.64 8.35 -16.00
N ALA A 4 -7.81 9.63 -16.33
CA ALA A 4 -7.73 10.70 -15.36
C ALA A 4 -8.94 10.59 -14.42
N ILE A 5 -8.74 10.01 -13.24
CA ILE A 5 -9.77 9.92 -12.22
C ILE A 5 -10.03 11.34 -11.69
N ASN A 6 -11.23 11.86 -11.96
CA ASN A 6 -11.61 13.19 -11.50
C ASN A 6 -11.77 13.22 -9.97
N SER A 7 -11.00 14.07 -9.28
CA SER A 7 -10.99 14.17 -7.82
C SER A 7 -12.37 14.50 -7.23
N LEU A 8 -13.18 15.32 -7.91
CA LEU A 8 -14.54 15.64 -7.48
C LEU A 8 -15.44 14.40 -7.50
N ILE A 9 -15.27 13.53 -8.50
CA ILE A 9 -16.02 12.28 -8.60
C ILE A 9 -15.69 11.34 -7.43
N ILE A 10 -14.41 11.26 -7.02
CA ILE A 10 -13.99 10.47 -5.86
C ILE A 10 -14.72 10.95 -4.59
N ASP A 11 -14.70 12.26 -4.31
CA ASP A 11 -15.34 12.82 -3.11
C ASP A 11 -16.86 12.60 -3.12
N VAL A 12 -17.52 12.77 -4.27
CA VAL A 12 -18.96 12.51 -4.40
C VAL A 12 -19.28 11.04 -4.12
N ILE A 13 -18.48 10.11 -4.65
CA ILE A 13 -18.64 8.67 -4.40
C ILE A 13 -18.45 8.36 -2.91
N ILE A 14 -17.42 8.93 -2.26
CA ILE A 14 -17.16 8.74 -0.82
C ILE A 14 -18.35 9.20 0.02
N VAL A 15 -18.84 10.42 -0.22
CA VAL A 15 -19.99 10.97 0.51
C VAL A 15 -21.23 10.10 0.29
N PHE A 16 -21.45 9.64 -0.94
CA PHE A 16 -22.57 8.77 -1.27
C PHE A 16 -22.49 7.40 -0.56
N ILE A 17 -21.32 6.77 -0.55
CA ILE A 17 -21.08 5.51 0.19
C ILE A 17 -21.34 5.71 1.69
N LEU A 18 -20.84 6.80 2.28
CA LEU A 18 -21.04 7.10 3.69
C LEU A 18 -22.53 7.31 4.00
N LEU A 19 -23.27 8.05 3.17
CA LEU A 19 -24.72 8.23 3.34
C LEU A 19 -25.47 6.89 3.30
N ILE A 20 -25.15 6.02 2.33
CA ILE A 20 -25.72 4.68 2.27
C ILE A 20 -25.40 3.89 3.53
N MET A 21 -24.15 3.94 4.01
CA MET A 21 -23.74 3.24 5.22
C MET A 21 -24.50 3.72 6.44
N LEU A 22 -24.73 5.03 6.59
CA LEU A 22 -25.54 5.60 7.67
C LEU A 22 -26.98 5.09 7.62
N ILE A 23 -27.62 5.15 6.44
CA ILE A 23 -29.02 4.69 6.24
C ILE A 23 -29.14 3.19 6.56
N LEU A 24 -28.25 2.37 5.99
CA LEU A 24 -28.21 0.94 6.26
C LEU A 24 -27.92 0.64 7.73
N GLY A 25 -27.14 1.50 8.39
CA GLY A 25 -26.87 1.43 9.83
C GLY A 25 -28.12 1.59 10.67
N TYR A 26 -28.90 2.62 10.36
CA TYR A 26 -30.17 2.87 11.02
C TYR A 26 -31.18 1.74 10.80
N ILE A 27 -31.31 1.25 9.56
CA ILE A 27 -32.30 0.22 9.20
C ILE A 27 -31.96 -1.14 9.83
N LYS A 28 -30.69 -1.55 9.77
CA LYS A 28 -30.25 -2.88 10.22
C LYS A 28 -30.02 -2.96 11.73
N GLY A 29 -29.76 -1.83 12.38
CA GLY A 29 -29.46 -1.77 13.80
C GLY A 29 -28.06 -2.27 14.16
N PHE A 30 -27.68 -2.11 15.42
CA PHE A 30 -26.36 -2.37 15.95
C PHE A 30 -26.00 -3.84 15.94
N VAL A 31 -26.94 -4.74 16.21
CA VAL A 31 -26.62 -6.18 16.23
C VAL A 31 -26.03 -6.66 14.91
N TYR A 32 -26.64 -6.25 13.79
CA TYR A 32 -26.20 -6.67 12.47
C TYR A 32 -24.91 -5.94 12.08
N ARG A 33 -24.84 -4.64 12.36
CA ARG A 33 -23.74 -3.78 11.91
C ARG A 33 -22.50 -3.85 12.79
N GLY A 34 -22.68 -4.07 14.08
CA GLY A 34 -21.62 -4.41 15.02
C GLY A 34 -20.96 -5.73 14.65
N TYR A 35 -21.73 -6.74 14.23
CA TYR A 35 -21.16 -7.97 13.66
C TYR A 35 -20.36 -7.68 12.39
N ASP A 36 -20.91 -6.91 11.44
CA ASP A 36 -20.22 -6.60 10.18
C ASP A 36 -18.92 -5.82 10.40
N LEU A 37 -18.93 -4.86 11.33
CA LEU A 37 -17.74 -4.14 11.77
C LEU A 37 -16.72 -5.09 12.40
N MET A 38 -17.14 -5.96 13.32
CA MET A 38 -16.24 -6.94 13.94
C MET A 38 -15.67 -7.91 12.92
N ALA A 39 -16.48 -8.40 11.99
CA ALA A 39 -16.03 -9.25 10.90
C ALA A 39 -15.00 -8.53 10.03
N THR A 40 -15.20 -7.24 9.75
CA THR A 40 -14.23 -6.40 9.03
C THR A 40 -12.91 -6.28 9.79
N ILE A 41 -12.96 -5.96 11.08
CA ILE A 41 -11.76 -5.80 11.92
C ILE A 41 -11.00 -7.12 12.02
N VAL A 42 -11.68 -8.22 12.33
CA VAL A 42 -11.07 -9.56 12.44
C VAL A 42 -10.46 -9.97 11.11
N SER A 43 -11.17 -9.78 9.99
CA SER A 43 -10.65 -10.11 8.65
C SER A 43 -9.41 -9.28 8.33
N LEU A 44 -9.42 -7.99 8.67
CA LEU A 44 -8.31 -7.07 8.42
C LEU A 44 -7.07 -7.50 9.22
N VAL A 45 -7.22 -7.75 10.52
CA VAL A 45 -6.11 -8.18 11.39
C VAL A 45 -5.52 -9.50 10.90
N ILE A 46 -6.35 -10.51 10.68
CA ILE A 46 -5.86 -11.83 10.25
C ILE A 46 -5.19 -11.72 8.87
N SER A 47 -5.77 -10.98 7.94
CA SER A 47 -5.21 -10.82 6.59
C SER A 47 -3.88 -10.07 6.62
N LEU A 48 -3.72 -9.04 7.48
CA LEU A 48 -2.45 -8.32 7.62
C LEU A 48 -1.32 -9.26 8.08
N TYR A 49 -1.58 -10.08 9.11
CA TYR A 49 -0.57 -11.00 9.64
C TYR A 49 -0.30 -12.19 8.70
N ALA A 50 -1.35 -12.77 8.10
CA ALA A 50 -1.23 -13.93 7.24
C ALA A 50 -0.67 -13.59 5.84
N SER A 51 -0.86 -12.36 5.35
CA SER A 51 -0.37 -11.96 4.03
C SER A 51 1.14 -12.12 3.87
N SER A 52 1.92 -11.82 4.91
CA SER A 52 3.39 -11.86 4.84
C SER A 52 3.94 -13.27 4.60
N PRO A 53 3.62 -14.30 5.42
CA PRO A 53 4.09 -15.65 5.15
C PRO A 53 3.49 -16.22 3.85
N LEU A 54 2.23 -15.91 3.52
CA LEU A 54 1.62 -16.43 2.29
C LEU A 54 2.23 -15.82 1.02
N ALA A 55 2.69 -14.57 1.06
CA ALA A 55 3.33 -13.90 -0.08
C ALA A 55 4.72 -14.44 -0.44
N ASN A 56 5.30 -15.24 0.43
CA ASN A 56 6.52 -15.99 0.13
C ASN A 56 6.22 -17.33 -0.55
N ILE A 57 5.01 -17.87 -0.36
CA ILE A 57 4.57 -19.17 -0.91
C ILE A 57 3.88 -18.96 -2.26
N PHE A 58 3.01 -17.96 -2.35
CA PHE A 58 2.26 -17.65 -3.55
C PHE A 58 2.80 -16.36 -4.17
N LYS A 59 3.28 -16.45 -5.41
CA LYS A 59 3.71 -15.31 -6.22
C LYS A 59 2.69 -15.10 -7.34
N ILE A 60 1.74 -14.20 -7.12
CA ILE A 60 0.71 -13.80 -8.08
C ILE A 60 1.24 -12.67 -8.97
N TYR A 61 2.05 -11.78 -8.38
CA TYR A 61 2.75 -10.71 -9.07
C TYR A 61 4.24 -10.83 -8.82
N GLN A 62 5.05 -10.73 -9.87
CA GLN A 62 6.50 -10.81 -9.79
C GLN A 62 7.11 -9.83 -10.78
N VAL A 63 8.18 -9.18 -10.34
CA VAL A 63 9.02 -8.30 -11.15
C VAL A 63 10.45 -8.78 -10.94
N GLU A 64 11.22 -8.90 -12.01
CA GLU A 64 12.63 -9.30 -11.96
C GLU A 64 13.56 -8.09 -11.74
N GLY A 65 14.81 -8.35 -11.37
CA GLY A 65 15.81 -7.31 -11.13
C GLY A 65 15.52 -6.45 -9.90
N ILE A 66 15.88 -5.17 -9.95
CA ILE A 66 15.73 -4.23 -8.82
C ILE A 66 14.25 -3.94 -8.50
N GLY A 67 13.36 -4.15 -9.48
CA GLY A 67 11.91 -4.06 -9.29
C GLY A 67 11.33 -5.15 -8.39
N GLU A 68 12.10 -6.19 -8.03
CA GLU A 68 11.67 -7.30 -7.17
C GLU A 68 11.13 -6.81 -5.80
N VAL A 69 11.67 -5.71 -5.24
CA VAL A 69 11.13 -5.09 -4.02
C VAL A 69 9.66 -4.72 -4.20
N ILE A 70 9.36 -4.06 -5.30
CA ILE A 70 8.04 -3.52 -5.62
C ILE A 70 7.12 -4.68 -5.95
N GLY A 71 7.63 -5.64 -6.72
CA GLY A 71 6.98 -6.92 -7.01
C GLY A 71 6.51 -7.61 -5.75
N ASP A 72 7.40 -7.78 -4.77
CA ASP A 72 7.08 -8.44 -3.50
C ASP A 72 6.05 -7.69 -2.66
N ILE A 73 6.13 -6.36 -2.60
CA ILE A 73 5.19 -5.52 -1.86
C ILE A 73 3.80 -5.59 -2.49
N VAL A 74 3.73 -5.40 -3.81
CA VAL A 74 2.48 -5.48 -4.58
C VAL A 74 1.89 -6.87 -4.47
N ASN A 75 2.71 -7.92 -4.57
CA ASN A 75 2.26 -9.30 -4.39
C ASN A 75 1.68 -9.55 -2.99
N ARG A 76 2.37 -9.10 -1.94
CA ARG A 76 1.88 -9.19 -0.56
C ARG A 76 0.55 -8.47 -0.40
N PHE A 77 0.40 -7.30 -1.00
CA PHE A 77 -0.83 -6.55 -0.94
C PHE A 77 -1.98 -7.24 -1.68
N ILE A 78 -1.73 -7.81 -2.87
CA ILE A 78 -2.72 -8.62 -3.60
C ILE A 78 -3.19 -9.80 -2.76
N ILE A 79 -2.25 -10.51 -2.12
CA ILE A 79 -2.58 -11.65 -1.24
C ILE A 79 -3.36 -11.18 -0.01
N PHE A 80 -3.00 -10.04 0.56
CA PHE A 80 -3.78 -9.40 1.62
C PHE A 80 -5.24 -9.17 1.19
N LEU A 81 -5.47 -8.61 -0.01
CA LEU A 81 -6.83 -8.38 -0.53
C LEU A 81 -7.61 -9.68 -0.75
N ILE A 82 -6.96 -10.71 -1.30
CA ILE A 82 -7.59 -12.02 -1.52
C ILE A 82 -7.98 -12.64 -0.18
N LEU A 83 -7.07 -12.64 0.80
CA LEU A 83 -7.35 -13.13 2.15
C LEU A 83 -8.49 -12.35 2.79
N LEU A 84 -8.47 -11.03 2.69
CA LEU A 84 -9.50 -10.16 3.24
C LEU A 84 -10.88 -10.51 2.65
N ALA A 85 -10.94 -10.68 1.32
CA ALA A 85 -12.17 -11.05 0.63
C ALA A 85 -12.66 -12.45 1.05
N CYS A 86 -11.76 -13.44 1.08
CA CYS A 86 -12.07 -14.81 1.51
C CYS A 86 -12.56 -14.87 2.96
N LEU A 87 -11.89 -14.19 3.88
CA LEU A 87 -12.29 -14.14 5.30
C LEU A 87 -13.61 -13.40 5.47
N LYS A 88 -13.81 -12.27 4.78
CA LYS A 88 -15.10 -11.57 4.80
C LYS A 88 -16.22 -12.45 4.27
N LEU A 89 -15.98 -13.21 3.21
CA LEU A 89 -16.96 -14.13 2.66
C LEU A 89 -17.30 -15.24 3.66
N LEU A 90 -16.29 -15.83 4.32
CA LEU A 90 -16.48 -16.84 5.36
C LEU A 90 -17.29 -16.29 6.54
N LEU A 91 -16.90 -15.13 7.07
CA LEU A 91 -17.60 -14.49 8.19
C LEU A 91 -18.99 -14.00 7.78
N PHE A 92 -19.21 -13.65 6.52
CA PHE A 92 -20.54 -13.35 6.01
C PHE A 92 -21.47 -14.56 6.15
N PHE A 93 -21.02 -15.77 5.77
CA PHE A 93 -21.79 -17.00 5.94
C PHE A 93 -22.05 -17.33 7.42
N LEU A 94 -21.06 -17.17 8.30
CA LEU A 94 -21.29 -17.31 9.75
C LEU A 94 -22.30 -16.28 10.26
N GLY A 95 -22.25 -15.06 9.75
CA GLY A 95 -23.14 -13.96 10.10
C GLY A 95 -24.60 -14.26 9.81
N LEU A 96 -24.91 -15.10 8.81
CA LEU A 96 -26.28 -15.56 8.54
C LEU A 96 -26.89 -16.31 9.73
N ILE A 97 -26.07 -17.02 10.50
CA ILE A 97 -26.51 -17.80 11.67
C ILE A 97 -26.38 -16.96 12.95
N ILE A 98 -25.26 -16.23 13.11
CA ILE A 98 -24.94 -15.51 14.35
C ILE A 98 -25.85 -14.31 14.56
N LYS A 99 -26.11 -13.50 13.51
CA LYS A 99 -26.86 -12.25 13.65
C LYS A 99 -28.29 -12.45 14.16
N PRO A 100 -29.09 -13.42 13.64
CA PRO A 100 -30.42 -13.70 14.18
C PRO A 100 -30.40 -14.12 15.66
N LEU A 101 -29.41 -14.92 16.06
CA LEU A 101 -29.25 -15.38 17.45
C LEU A 101 -28.95 -14.21 18.40
N LEU A 102 -28.00 -13.35 18.04
CA LEU A 102 -27.69 -12.14 18.81
C LEU A 102 -28.90 -11.20 18.89
N LYS A 103 -29.67 -11.07 17.80
CA LYS A 103 -30.86 -10.21 17.78
C LYS A 103 -31.91 -10.70 18.77
N ARG A 104 -32.13 -12.02 18.83
CA ARG A 104 -33.10 -12.62 19.76
C ARG A 104 -32.75 -12.35 21.22
N ILE A 105 -31.46 -12.33 21.56
CA ILE A 105 -30.98 -12.06 22.92
C ILE A 105 -31.18 -10.58 23.29
N ILE A 106 -30.79 -9.67 22.41
CA ILE A 106 -30.80 -8.22 22.69
C ILE A 106 -32.22 -7.68 22.76
N TYR A 107 -33.10 -8.12 21.86
CA TYR A 107 -34.50 -7.66 21.81
C TYR A 107 -35.39 -8.28 22.90
N ALA A 108 -34.85 -9.18 23.74
CA ALA A 108 -35.51 -9.55 25.00
C ALA A 108 -35.68 -8.33 25.94
N PHE A 109 -34.86 -7.29 25.78
CA PHE A 109 -34.92 -6.05 26.53
C PHE A 109 -35.50 -4.91 25.66
N LYS A 110 -36.81 -4.62 25.79
CA LYS A 110 -37.56 -3.66 24.95
C LYS A 110 -37.03 -2.21 24.93
N LEU A 111 -36.23 -1.79 25.91
CA LEU A 111 -35.68 -0.43 26.00
C LEU A 111 -34.56 -0.13 24.97
N PHE A 112 -34.11 -1.12 24.20
CA PHE A 112 -32.92 -0.99 23.35
C PHE A 112 -33.20 -0.60 21.90
N GLU A 113 -34.44 -0.50 21.42
CA GLU A 113 -34.67 -0.38 19.97
C GLU A 113 -34.11 0.93 19.35
N HIS A 114 -34.30 2.07 20.02
CA HIS A 114 -33.77 3.35 19.52
C HIS A 114 -32.24 3.42 19.65
N ILE A 115 -31.70 2.88 20.74
CA ILE A 115 -30.25 2.79 20.98
C ILE A 115 -29.60 1.84 19.97
N ASP A 116 -30.24 0.73 19.62
CA ASP A 116 -29.81 -0.23 18.60
C ASP A 116 -29.67 0.43 17.23
N ARG A 117 -30.63 1.27 16.83
CA ARG A 117 -30.54 2.01 15.56
C ARG A 117 -29.42 3.05 15.57
N LEU A 118 -29.28 3.83 16.64
CA LEU A 118 -28.21 4.83 16.76
C LEU A 118 -26.82 4.19 16.77
N LEU A 119 -26.63 3.14 17.56
CA LEU A 119 -25.38 2.38 17.56
C LEU A 119 -25.13 1.68 16.22
N GLY A 120 -26.19 1.27 15.50
CA GLY A 120 -26.11 0.74 14.14
C GLY A 120 -25.58 1.76 13.13
N ILE A 121 -26.01 3.01 13.23
CA ILE A 121 -25.46 4.13 12.45
C ILE A 121 -23.95 4.26 12.72
N ILE A 122 -23.55 4.34 13.99
CA ILE A 122 -22.15 4.53 14.39
C ILE A 122 -21.28 3.37 13.86
N ALA A 123 -21.70 2.13 14.10
CA ALA A 123 -20.97 0.95 13.65
C ALA A 123 -20.81 0.93 12.12
N SER A 124 -21.86 1.28 11.39
CA SER A 124 -21.83 1.32 9.91
C SER A 124 -20.98 2.46 9.37
N PHE A 125 -20.96 3.60 10.07
CA PHE A 125 -20.12 4.73 9.69
C PHE A 125 -18.64 4.37 9.82
N ILE A 126 -18.25 3.78 10.95
CA ILE A 126 -16.88 3.31 11.19
C ILE A 126 -16.50 2.23 10.15
N GLU A 127 -17.36 1.24 9.93
CA GLU A 127 -17.12 0.21 8.91
C GLU A 127 -16.97 0.83 7.51
N GLY A 128 -17.81 1.82 7.18
CA GLY A 128 -17.76 2.57 5.93
C GLY A 128 -16.42 3.29 5.73
N ILE A 129 -15.93 3.98 6.77
CA ILE A 129 -14.60 4.62 6.73
C ILE A 129 -13.51 3.59 6.45
N ILE A 130 -13.54 2.42 7.11
CA ILE A 130 -12.53 1.36 6.89
C ILE A 130 -12.57 0.86 5.44
N ILE A 131 -13.77 0.60 4.90
CA ILE A 131 -13.92 0.12 3.53
C ILE A 131 -13.45 1.17 2.52
N ILE A 132 -13.80 2.44 2.72
CA ILE A 132 -13.35 3.54 1.87
C ILE A 132 -11.83 3.68 1.94
N TYR A 133 -11.26 3.63 3.14
CA TYR A 133 -9.82 3.69 3.34
C TYR A 133 -9.10 2.58 2.54
N LEU A 134 -9.58 1.34 2.61
CA LEU A 134 -9.02 0.22 1.83
C LEU A 134 -9.15 0.44 0.32
N GLY A 135 -10.27 0.98 -0.14
CA GLY A 135 -10.46 1.35 -1.55
C GLY A 135 -9.50 2.45 -2.00
N LEU A 136 -9.26 3.45 -1.16
CA LEU A 136 -8.30 4.53 -1.43
C LEU A 136 -6.87 4.01 -1.48
N VAL A 137 -6.47 3.17 -0.52
CA VAL A 137 -5.18 2.48 -0.52
C VAL A 137 -4.96 1.71 -1.82
N PHE A 138 -5.99 1.04 -2.33
CA PHE A 138 -5.92 0.36 -3.62
C PHE A 138 -5.74 1.33 -4.80
N ILE A 139 -6.41 2.48 -4.79
CA ILE A 139 -6.29 3.51 -5.83
C ILE A 139 -4.89 4.12 -5.88
N ILE A 140 -4.27 4.39 -4.72
CA ILE A 140 -2.96 5.05 -4.64
C ILE A 140 -1.77 4.11 -4.82
N MET A 141 -2.01 2.79 -4.84
CA MET A 141 -0.96 1.83 -5.12
C MET A 141 -0.41 1.98 -6.55
N PRO A 142 0.86 1.61 -6.79
CA PRO A 142 1.53 1.73 -8.10
C PRO A 142 1.05 0.68 -9.14
N ILE A 143 -0.21 0.25 -9.04
CA ILE A 143 -0.89 -0.61 -10.03
C ILE A 143 -1.76 0.26 -10.95
N LEU A 144 -2.22 1.41 -10.46
CA LEU A 144 -3.10 2.34 -11.18
C LEU A 144 -2.36 3.67 -11.40
N SER A 145 -1.98 3.93 -12.65
CA SER A 145 -1.35 5.19 -13.05
C SER A 145 -2.21 6.41 -12.68
N GLY A 146 -1.62 7.42 -12.04
CA GLY A 146 -2.30 8.69 -11.70
C GLY A 146 -3.27 8.64 -10.51
N GLY A 147 -3.44 7.50 -9.84
CA GLY A 147 -4.37 7.34 -8.72
C GLY A 147 -4.03 8.21 -7.50
N LYS A 148 -2.74 8.42 -7.21
CA LYS A 148 -2.28 9.29 -6.13
C LYS A 148 -2.66 10.76 -6.36
N GLU A 149 -2.36 11.31 -7.53
CA GLU A 149 -2.68 12.70 -7.86
C GLU A 149 -4.19 12.96 -7.78
N ALA A 150 -4.97 12.00 -8.29
CA ALA A 150 -6.43 12.05 -8.21
C ALA A 150 -6.95 12.13 -6.76
N VAL A 151 -6.33 11.39 -5.84
CA VAL A 151 -6.70 11.34 -4.41
C VAL A 151 -6.16 12.55 -3.63
N GLU A 152 -4.96 13.03 -3.92
CA GLU A 152 -4.36 14.20 -3.23
C GLU A 152 -5.15 15.49 -3.46
N ASN A 153 -5.78 15.61 -4.62
CA ASN A 153 -6.62 16.75 -5.01
C ASN A 153 -8.06 16.66 -4.47
N THR A 154 -8.35 15.72 -3.58
CA THR A 154 -9.66 15.56 -2.93
C THR A 154 -9.70 16.22 -1.55
N ILE A 155 -10.91 16.57 -1.09
CA ILE A 155 -11.16 17.11 0.24
C ILE A 155 -11.40 15.99 1.26
N PHE A 156 -12.23 15.00 0.93
CA PHE A 156 -12.60 13.94 1.87
C PHE A 156 -11.66 12.75 1.80
N ALA A 157 -11.27 12.30 0.61
CA ALA A 157 -10.42 11.13 0.46
C ALA A 157 -9.06 11.34 1.16
N LYS A 158 -8.45 12.51 0.99
CA LYS A 158 -7.21 12.90 1.70
C LYS A 158 -7.36 12.85 3.22
N LYS A 159 -8.49 13.32 3.77
CA LYS A 159 -8.74 13.27 5.22
C LYS A 159 -8.86 11.83 5.73
N ILE A 160 -9.50 10.96 4.94
CA ILE A 160 -9.67 9.54 5.32
C ILE A 160 -8.32 8.83 5.32
N LEU A 161 -7.45 9.04 4.32
CA LEU A 161 -6.10 8.47 4.30
C LEU A 161 -5.27 8.92 5.51
N ASN A 162 -5.38 10.19 5.88
CA ASN A 162 -4.68 10.75 7.04
C ASN A 162 -5.15 10.20 8.40
N LEU A 163 -6.22 9.39 8.46
CA LEU A 163 -6.59 8.68 9.69
C LEU A 163 -5.58 7.60 10.07
N VAL A 164 -4.85 7.05 9.09
CA VAL A 164 -3.78 6.06 9.29
C VAL A 164 -2.54 6.53 8.51
N PRO A 165 -1.80 7.52 9.03
CA PRO A 165 -0.70 8.16 8.29
C PRO A 165 0.46 7.19 8.03
N THR A 166 0.72 6.23 8.92
CA THR A 166 1.82 5.27 8.77
C THR A 166 1.70 4.47 7.46
N VAL A 167 0.52 3.89 7.21
CA VAL A 167 0.27 3.09 6.01
C VAL A 167 0.24 3.99 4.76
N THR A 168 -0.32 5.20 4.88
CA THR A 168 -0.33 6.17 3.77
C THR A 168 1.09 6.59 3.36
N ASN A 169 1.96 6.86 4.33
CA ASN A 169 3.36 7.23 4.08
C ASN A 169 4.16 6.08 3.45
N GLU A 170 3.93 4.84 3.89
CA GLU A 170 4.54 3.66 3.28
C GLU A 170 4.11 3.51 1.81
N ILE A 171 2.82 3.69 1.51
CA ILE A 171 2.32 3.60 0.13
C ILE A 171 2.81 4.77 -0.72
N GLU A 172 2.93 5.98 -0.17
CA GLU A 172 3.56 7.09 -0.87
C GLU A 172 5.04 6.85 -1.18
N ALA A 173 5.77 6.22 -0.27
CA ALA A 173 7.14 5.79 -0.51
C ALA A 173 7.17 4.80 -1.69
N ILE A 174 6.25 3.83 -1.70
CA ILE A 174 6.11 2.81 -2.76
C ILE A 174 5.61 3.41 -4.09
N ASN A 175 4.76 4.45 -4.08
CA ASN A 175 4.23 5.02 -5.31
C ASN A 175 5.25 5.94 -6.00
N ASN A 176 6.05 6.68 -5.22
CA ASN A 176 7.22 7.37 -5.77
C ASN A 176 8.20 6.40 -6.46
N VAL A 177 8.17 5.14 -6.03
CA VAL A 177 8.92 4.03 -6.60
C VAL A 177 8.20 3.43 -7.82
N GLY A 178 6.86 3.41 -7.84
CA GLY A 178 6.06 3.00 -9.01
C GLY A 178 6.16 3.94 -10.21
N ILE A 179 6.32 5.25 -10.00
CA ILE A 179 6.62 6.23 -11.06
C ILE A 179 7.89 5.84 -11.85
N VAL A 180 8.82 5.13 -11.20
CA VAL A 180 10.04 4.60 -11.85
C VAL A 180 9.69 3.45 -12.82
N ILE A 181 8.69 2.63 -12.50
CA ILE A 181 8.22 1.54 -13.38
C ILE A 181 7.46 2.11 -14.59
N ASP A 182 6.56 3.08 -14.38
CA ASP A 182 5.74 3.68 -15.45
C ASP A 182 6.56 4.48 -16.47
N ASN A 183 7.69 5.06 -16.06
CA ASN A 183 8.59 5.81 -16.95
C ASN A 183 9.40 4.91 -17.90
N GLY A 184 9.19 3.59 -17.90
CA GLY A 184 9.90 2.67 -18.80
C GLY A 184 11.39 2.55 -18.46
N ILE A 185 11.76 2.75 -17.19
CA ILE A 185 13.14 2.61 -16.73
C ILE A 185 13.54 1.15 -16.86
N ASN A 186 14.39 0.88 -17.83
CA ASN A 186 15.06 -0.40 -17.95
C ASN A 186 16.08 -0.51 -16.82
N TYR A 187 15.68 -1.19 -15.74
CA TYR A 187 16.49 -1.43 -14.54
C TYR A 187 17.81 -2.17 -14.82
N ASP A 188 17.99 -2.74 -16.01
CA ASP A 188 19.22 -3.38 -16.47
C ASP A 188 20.18 -2.41 -17.19
N SER A 189 19.82 -1.12 -17.29
CA SER A 189 20.65 -0.09 -17.95
C SER A 189 21.17 0.97 -16.98
N PHE A 190 22.47 1.26 -17.08
CA PHE A 190 23.20 2.18 -16.20
C PHE A 190 23.31 3.58 -16.81
N ASN A 191 22.19 4.29 -16.87
CA ASN A 191 22.18 5.73 -17.18
C ASN A 191 21.95 6.55 -15.89
N SER A 192 22.14 7.86 -15.99
CA SER A 192 22.07 8.78 -14.85
C SER A 192 20.70 8.81 -14.18
N GLU A 193 19.64 8.72 -14.97
CA GLU A 193 18.26 8.73 -14.52
C GLU A 193 17.91 7.44 -13.75
N ASN A 194 18.26 6.29 -14.32
CA ASN A 194 18.01 4.98 -13.72
C ASN A 194 18.74 4.83 -12.39
N ILE A 195 20.03 5.15 -12.35
CA ILE A 195 20.84 5.05 -11.13
C ILE A 195 20.28 5.96 -10.03
N TYR A 196 19.88 7.18 -10.38
CA TYR A 196 19.22 8.08 -9.45
C TYR A 196 17.94 7.49 -8.88
N TYR A 197 17.05 6.99 -9.73
CA TYR A 197 15.77 6.47 -9.29
C TYR A 197 15.88 5.17 -8.49
N ILE A 198 16.84 4.31 -8.82
CA ILE A 198 17.18 3.12 -8.04
C ILE A 198 17.70 3.53 -6.66
N ALA A 199 18.60 4.51 -6.61
CA ALA A 199 19.11 5.04 -5.36
C ALA A 199 17.99 5.60 -4.47
N LEU A 200 17.15 6.47 -5.03
CA LEU A 200 16.00 7.06 -4.36
C LEU A 200 15.02 5.99 -3.85
N THR A 201 14.76 4.96 -4.66
CA THR A 201 13.83 3.87 -4.37
C THR A 201 14.29 3.05 -3.18
N LEU A 202 15.52 2.54 -3.25
CA LEU A 202 16.07 1.69 -2.21
C LEU A 202 16.30 2.50 -0.92
N ASN A 203 16.69 3.77 -1.04
CA ASN A 203 16.77 4.67 0.13
C ASN A 203 15.43 4.78 0.84
N LYS A 204 14.35 5.09 0.10
CA LYS A 204 13.01 5.24 0.69
C LYS A 204 12.50 3.93 1.28
N ALA A 205 12.63 2.82 0.55
CA ALA A 205 12.18 1.51 1.03
C ALA A 205 12.94 1.06 2.30
N TYR A 206 14.23 1.36 2.39
CA TYR A 206 15.03 1.07 3.58
C TYR A 206 14.65 2.00 4.74
N ASP A 207 14.58 3.31 4.50
CA ASP A 207 14.26 4.32 5.52
C ASP A 207 12.85 4.10 6.11
N SER A 208 11.92 3.54 5.33
CA SER A 208 10.57 3.18 5.78
C SER A 208 10.46 1.77 6.36
N GLY A 209 11.56 1.02 6.49
CA GLY A 209 11.58 -0.34 7.05
C GLY A 209 10.91 -1.42 6.18
N ILE A 210 10.65 -1.12 4.91
CA ILE A 210 10.02 -2.05 3.96
C ILE A 210 11.00 -3.17 3.58
N ILE A 211 12.29 -2.85 3.43
CA ILE A 211 13.35 -3.81 3.17
C ILE A 211 14.33 -3.86 4.35
N SER A 212 14.78 -5.07 4.68
CA SER A 212 15.84 -5.28 5.68
C SER A 212 17.22 -4.96 5.08
N GLN A 213 18.23 -4.78 5.95
CA GLN A 213 19.63 -4.66 5.54
C GLN A 213 20.07 -5.83 4.64
N GLU A 214 19.73 -7.06 5.03
CA GLU A 214 20.10 -8.26 4.28
C GLU A 214 19.51 -8.24 2.85
N LYS A 215 18.25 -7.81 2.73
CA LYS A 215 17.58 -7.73 1.43
C LYS A 215 18.15 -6.60 0.57
N LEU A 216 18.47 -5.45 1.20
CA LEU A 216 19.14 -4.34 0.55
C LEU A 216 20.52 -4.77 0.00
N ASP A 217 21.36 -5.39 0.84
CA ASP A 217 22.68 -5.88 0.44
C ASP A 217 22.59 -6.87 -0.73
N LYS A 218 21.64 -7.82 -0.68
CA LYS A 218 21.45 -8.83 -1.73
C LYS A 218 21.08 -8.20 -3.07
N MET A 219 20.10 -7.29 -3.08
CA MET A 219 19.66 -6.59 -4.28
C MET A 219 20.79 -5.76 -4.88
N MET A 220 21.57 -5.15 -4.00
CA MET A 220 22.63 -4.27 -4.42
C MET A 220 23.86 -5.01 -4.93
N ASN A 221 24.15 -6.18 -4.37
CA ASN A 221 25.17 -7.06 -4.92
C ASN A 221 24.82 -7.51 -6.34
N ASN A 222 23.56 -7.91 -6.58
CA ASN A 222 23.12 -8.34 -7.91
C ASN A 222 23.19 -7.19 -8.93
N TYR A 223 22.72 -5.99 -8.57
CA TYR A 223 22.74 -4.84 -9.48
C TYR A 223 24.15 -4.36 -9.82
N TRP A 224 25.07 -4.31 -8.84
CA TRP A 224 26.40 -3.75 -9.08
C TRP A 224 27.41 -4.76 -9.66
N GLN A 225 27.13 -6.07 -9.64
CA GLN A 225 27.94 -7.05 -10.38
C GLN A 225 28.05 -6.68 -11.87
N ASP A 226 26.97 -6.15 -12.44
CA ASP A 226 26.92 -5.72 -13.84
C ASP A 226 27.55 -4.34 -14.06
N PHE A 227 27.80 -3.56 -13.00
CA PHE A 227 28.47 -2.25 -13.07
C PHE A 227 29.91 -2.35 -13.58
N ASN A 228 30.54 -3.52 -13.39
CA ASN A 228 31.86 -3.82 -13.93
C ASN A 228 31.93 -3.70 -15.45
N GLN A 229 30.81 -3.96 -16.14
CA GLN A 229 30.72 -4.00 -17.61
C GLN A 229 30.57 -2.60 -18.24
N ILE A 230 30.42 -1.55 -17.42
CA ILE A 230 30.26 -0.18 -17.92
C ILE A 230 31.60 0.40 -18.36
N GLU A 231 31.75 0.65 -19.65
CA GLU A 231 32.98 1.21 -20.23
C GLU A 231 33.08 2.74 -20.08
N ASN A 232 31.94 3.45 -20.08
CA ASN A 232 31.90 4.92 -20.06
C ASN A 232 31.46 5.46 -18.69
N PRO A 233 32.08 6.55 -18.21
CA PRO A 233 31.65 7.19 -16.98
C PRO A 233 30.24 7.76 -17.10
N ILE A 234 29.52 7.76 -15.99
CA ILE A 234 28.12 8.20 -15.89
C ILE A 234 28.09 9.59 -15.27
N ASN A 235 27.51 10.55 -16.00
CA ASN A 235 27.38 11.93 -15.52
C ASN A 235 26.11 12.07 -14.67
N LEU A 236 26.28 12.45 -13.40
CA LEU A 236 25.19 12.76 -12.47
C LEU A 236 25.19 14.24 -12.11
N THR A 237 24.01 14.83 -11.98
CA THR A 237 23.86 16.12 -11.28
C THR A 237 24.16 15.96 -9.79
N GLN A 238 24.47 17.05 -9.08
CA GLN A 238 24.73 17.01 -7.64
C GLN A 238 23.60 16.32 -6.85
N LYS A 239 22.35 16.66 -7.15
CA LYS A 239 21.17 16.04 -6.50
C LYS A 239 21.12 14.53 -6.72
N GLN A 240 21.49 14.05 -7.90
CA GLN A 240 21.50 12.62 -8.20
C GLN A 240 22.63 11.92 -7.49
N TYR A 241 23.82 12.53 -7.47
CA TYR A 241 24.99 12.03 -6.76
C TYR A 241 24.73 11.88 -5.24
N ASP A 242 24.07 12.87 -4.63
CA ASP A 242 23.78 12.86 -3.19
C ASP A 242 22.87 11.67 -2.79
N GLU A 243 21.86 11.34 -3.60
CA GLU A 243 21.00 10.16 -3.35
C GLU A 243 21.77 8.84 -3.52
N VAL A 244 22.65 8.75 -4.51
CA VAL A 244 23.50 7.58 -4.72
C VAL A 244 24.44 7.37 -3.54
N ILE A 245 25.13 8.41 -3.09
CA ILE A 245 26.00 8.36 -1.90
C ILE A 245 25.21 7.97 -0.66
N LYS A 246 24.02 8.54 -0.47
CA LYS A 246 23.14 8.19 0.65
C LYS A 246 22.81 6.69 0.67
N LEU A 247 22.58 6.08 -0.50
CA LEU A 247 22.35 4.64 -0.60
C LEU A 247 23.62 3.85 -0.31
N LEU A 248 24.74 4.23 -0.95
CA LEU A 248 26.02 3.51 -0.82
C LEU A 248 26.51 3.48 0.64
N ASN A 249 26.30 4.56 1.40
CA ASN A 249 26.64 4.65 2.82
C ASN A 249 25.84 3.69 3.72
N LYS A 250 24.72 3.13 3.24
CA LYS A 250 23.93 2.14 3.98
C LYS A 250 24.40 0.71 3.75
N LEU A 251 25.24 0.49 2.73
CA LEU A 251 25.65 -0.85 2.34
C LEU A 251 26.80 -1.33 3.20
N ASP A 252 26.86 -2.65 3.40
CA ASP A 252 28.03 -3.27 4.00
C ASP A 252 29.22 -3.19 3.02
N SER A 253 30.18 -2.33 3.33
CA SER A 253 31.39 -2.09 2.52
C SER A 253 32.29 -3.33 2.41
N THR A 254 32.06 -4.37 3.23
CA THR A 254 32.76 -5.66 3.08
C THR A 254 32.17 -6.53 1.97
N LYS A 255 30.93 -6.25 1.55
CA LYS A 255 30.22 -6.99 0.50
C LYS A 255 30.21 -6.27 -0.85
N ILE A 256 30.25 -4.94 -0.84
CA ILE A 256 30.13 -4.11 -2.05
C ILE A 256 31.30 -3.13 -2.12
N ASN A 257 32.00 -3.11 -3.26
CA ASN A 257 33.10 -2.18 -3.50
C ASN A 257 32.57 -0.79 -3.89
N VAL A 258 32.31 0.03 -2.89
CA VAL A 258 31.77 1.39 -3.05
C VAL A 258 32.73 2.30 -3.85
N GLU A 259 34.04 2.21 -3.61
CA GLU A 259 35.04 3.04 -4.30
C GLU A 259 35.03 2.80 -5.82
N MET A 260 34.91 1.54 -6.23
CA MET A 260 34.81 1.18 -7.64
C MET A 260 33.59 1.81 -8.33
N ILE A 261 32.45 1.86 -7.65
CA ILE A 261 31.22 2.47 -8.17
C ILE A 261 31.41 3.98 -8.32
N LEU A 262 31.96 4.64 -7.29
CA LEU A 262 32.19 6.08 -7.31
C LEU A 262 33.18 6.51 -8.39
N ASN A 263 34.20 5.70 -8.70
CA ASN A 263 35.17 6.01 -9.75
C ASN A 263 34.58 6.02 -11.17
N LYS A 264 33.40 5.41 -11.38
CA LYS A 264 32.69 5.45 -12.67
C LYS A 264 31.64 6.55 -12.74
N ILE A 265 31.46 7.34 -11.68
CA ILE A 265 30.50 8.43 -11.60
C ILE A 265 31.24 9.76 -11.67
N VAL A 266 30.81 10.61 -12.59
CA VAL A 266 31.30 11.99 -12.72
C VAL A 266 30.17 12.93 -12.33
N VAL A 267 30.48 13.90 -11.47
CA VAL A 267 29.50 14.92 -11.08
C VAL A 267 29.59 16.08 -12.07
N SER A 268 28.54 16.27 -12.86
CA SER A 268 28.38 17.43 -13.74
C SER A 268 27.77 18.59 -12.96
N GLU A 269 28.42 19.75 -13.02
CA GLU A 269 27.89 21.04 -12.52
C GLU A 269 26.56 21.42 -13.17
#